data_AF-A0A7S8C5K1-F1
#
_entry.id   AF-A0A7S8C5K1-F1
#
_cell.length_a   1.000
_cell.length_b   1.000
_cell.length_c   1.000
_cell.angle_alpha   90.00
_cell.angle_beta   90.00
_cell.angle_gamma   90.00
#
_symmetry.space_group_name_H-M   'P 1'
#
loop_
_entity.id
_entity.type
_entity.pdbx_description
1 polymer ?
#
loop_
_entity_poly.entity_id
_entity_poly.type
_entity_poly.pdbx_seq_one_letter_code
_entity_poly.pdbx_strand_id
1 'polypeptide(L)'
;MSGLFCAVVGPSGAGKDTLIDFARAALKDDGRYVFARRVITRPADAGGEDHIAASETDFARMKAAGAFALSWHANGLDYGLPASLADDIADGRTVVANISRAALEEACAGFAEVRAIHVTASPAILAERLAARHRETADEIAARLKRYGEEITGACPVVTIVNDGTVEEAGEAFVAALRQMSAEAGSA
;
A
#
# COMPACT_ATOMS: atom_id res chain seq x y z
N MET A 1 -3.85 -1.32 24.12
CA MET A 1 -3.20 -0.45 23.12
C MET A 1 -3.79 -0.81 21.79
N SER A 2 -4.32 0.16 21.04
CA SER A 2 -4.76 -0.06 19.66
C SER A 2 -3.54 -0.13 18.74
N GLY A 3 -3.60 -1.00 17.74
CA GLY A 3 -2.57 -1.14 16.72
C GLY A 3 -2.59 0.00 15.71
N LEU A 4 -1.70 -0.09 14.74
CA LEU A 4 -1.48 0.93 13.72
C LEU A 4 -1.88 0.37 12.35
N PHE A 5 -2.68 1.13 11.59
CA PHE A 5 -2.81 0.93 10.16
C PHE A 5 -1.80 1.81 9.41
N CYS A 6 -0.77 1.19 8.83
CA CYS A 6 0.22 1.84 8.00
C CYS A 6 -0.16 1.70 6.51
N ALA A 7 -0.66 2.77 5.94
CA ALA A 7 -0.99 2.87 4.52
C ALA A 7 0.27 3.10 3.68
N VAL A 8 0.54 2.24 2.71
CA VAL A 8 1.60 2.44 1.72
C VAL A 8 0.97 2.97 0.44
N VAL A 9 1.33 4.19 0.08
CA VAL A 9 0.72 4.95 -1.01
C VAL A 9 1.80 5.50 -1.93
N GLY A 10 1.43 5.84 -3.17
CA GLY A 10 2.38 6.34 -4.16
C GLY A 10 2.06 5.87 -5.59
N PRO A 11 2.69 6.44 -6.61
CA PRO A 11 2.37 6.11 -7.99
C PRO A 11 2.75 4.66 -8.35
N SER A 12 2.17 4.17 -9.44
CA SER A 12 2.66 2.95 -10.09
C SER A 12 4.11 3.15 -10.52
N GLY A 13 4.97 2.15 -10.33
CA GLY A 13 6.40 2.24 -10.66
C GLY A 13 7.30 2.78 -9.53
N ALA A 14 6.75 3.30 -8.44
CA ALA A 14 7.55 3.75 -7.29
C ALA A 14 8.25 2.63 -6.52
N GLY A 15 7.92 1.36 -6.79
CA GLY A 15 8.53 0.21 -6.10
C GLY A 15 7.88 -0.15 -4.75
N LYS A 16 6.62 0.27 -4.50
CA LYS A 16 5.89 -0.04 -3.27
C LYS A 16 5.95 -1.52 -2.88
N ASP A 17 5.54 -2.42 -3.77
CA ASP A 17 5.51 -3.86 -3.47
C ASP A 17 6.92 -4.40 -3.18
N THR A 18 7.93 -3.92 -3.91
CA THR A 18 9.33 -4.26 -3.66
C THR A 18 9.79 -3.85 -2.26
N LEU A 19 9.46 -2.63 -1.80
CA LEU A 19 9.82 -2.17 -0.46
C LEU A 19 9.02 -2.88 0.64
N ILE A 20 7.75 -3.20 0.37
CA ILE A 20 6.91 -4.00 1.26
C ILE A 20 7.49 -5.41 1.41
N ASP A 21 7.94 -6.03 0.32
CA ASP A 21 8.55 -7.37 0.34
C ASP A 21 9.90 -7.35 1.08
N PHE A 22 10.71 -6.31 0.87
CA PHE A 22 11.94 -6.08 1.64
C PHE A 22 11.64 -5.99 3.14
N ALA A 23 10.67 -5.16 3.52
CA ALA A 23 10.27 -5.00 4.91
C ALA A 23 9.69 -6.30 5.50
N ARG A 24 8.91 -7.06 4.72
CA ARG A 24 8.39 -8.38 5.13
C ARG A 24 9.51 -9.35 5.45
N ALA A 25 10.56 -9.38 4.64
CA ALA A 25 11.73 -10.22 4.91
C ALA A 25 12.52 -9.75 6.15
N ALA A 26 12.72 -8.43 6.29
CA ALA A 26 13.48 -7.83 7.39
C ALA A 26 12.77 -7.93 8.75
N LEU A 27 11.43 -8.01 8.77
CA LEU A 27 10.59 -8.02 9.97
C LEU A 27 9.90 -9.38 10.21
N LYS A 28 10.27 -10.42 9.47
CA LYS A 28 9.59 -11.73 9.50
C LYS A 28 9.49 -12.39 10.88
N ASP A 29 10.46 -12.13 11.75
CA ASP A 29 10.55 -12.72 13.10
C ASP A 29 9.93 -11.81 14.17
N ASP A 30 9.41 -10.65 13.77
CA ASP A 30 8.76 -9.68 14.65
C ASP A 30 7.24 -9.72 14.48
N GLY A 31 6.57 -10.45 15.38
CA GLY A 31 5.12 -10.68 15.36
C GLY A 31 4.26 -9.42 15.52
N ARG A 32 4.86 -8.24 15.70
CA ARG A 32 4.14 -6.96 15.73
C ARG A 32 3.69 -6.50 14.35
N TYR A 33 4.27 -7.01 13.25
CA TYR A 33 3.98 -6.54 11.90
C TYR A 33 3.16 -7.55 11.12
N VAL A 34 2.11 -7.08 10.46
CA VAL A 34 1.28 -7.85 9.54
C VAL A 34 1.29 -7.18 8.19
N PHE A 35 1.71 -7.89 7.14
CA PHE A 35 1.72 -7.38 5.77
C PHE A 35 0.45 -7.84 5.04
N ALA A 36 -0.44 -6.90 4.75
CA ALA A 36 -1.76 -7.21 4.22
C ALA A 36 -1.68 -7.71 2.77
N ARG A 37 -2.36 -8.83 2.51
CA ARG A 37 -2.64 -9.32 1.14
C ARG A 37 -4.00 -8.79 0.70
N ARG A 38 -4.03 -8.13 -0.45
CA ARG A 38 -5.26 -7.56 -1.02
C ARG A 38 -6.07 -8.63 -1.75
N VAL A 39 -7.39 -8.54 -1.67
CA VAL A 39 -8.30 -9.19 -2.62
C VAL A 39 -8.55 -8.23 -3.77
N ILE A 40 -8.36 -8.68 -5.02
CA ILE A 40 -8.43 -7.80 -6.20
C ILE A 40 -9.20 -8.50 -7.32
N THR A 41 -10.01 -7.75 -8.07
CA THR A 41 -10.67 -8.24 -9.30
C THR A 41 -9.73 -8.35 -10.51
N ARG A 42 -8.48 -8.75 -10.25
CA ARG A 42 -7.46 -8.98 -11.27
C ARG A 42 -7.09 -10.46 -11.29
N PRO A 43 -6.91 -11.07 -12.49
CA PRO A 43 -6.41 -12.44 -12.59
C PRO A 43 -5.08 -12.62 -11.87
N ALA A 44 -4.92 -13.75 -11.17
CA ALA A 44 -3.70 -14.06 -10.41
C ALA A 44 -2.46 -14.21 -11.30
N ASP A 45 -2.65 -14.63 -12.55
CA ASP A 45 -1.63 -14.87 -13.57
C ASP A 45 -1.22 -13.62 -14.34
N ALA A 46 -1.87 -12.47 -14.10
CA ALA A 46 -1.55 -11.19 -14.77
C ALA A 46 -0.15 -10.65 -14.41
N GLY A 47 0.55 -11.29 -13.46
CA GLY A 47 1.87 -10.91 -12.97
C GLY A 47 1.86 -9.60 -12.18
N GLY A 48 2.72 -9.47 -11.18
CA GLY A 48 2.85 -8.27 -10.36
C GLY A 48 2.96 -8.58 -8.88
N GLU A 49 1.94 -8.20 -8.11
CA GLU A 49 1.93 -8.26 -6.64
C GLU A 49 1.31 -9.56 -6.10
N ASP A 50 1.74 -10.00 -4.92
CA ASP A 50 1.10 -11.10 -4.18
C ASP A 50 -0.29 -10.65 -3.68
N HIS A 51 -1.34 -11.12 -4.35
CA HIS A 51 -2.73 -10.78 -4.06
C HIS A 51 -3.63 -12.02 -4.19
N ILE A 52 -4.82 -11.92 -3.61
CA ILE A 52 -5.90 -12.89 -3.74
C ILE A 52 -6.77 -12.43 -4.91
N ALA A 53 -6.79 -13.21 -6.00
CA ALA A 53 -7.66 -12.91 -7.14
C ALA A 53 -9.11 -13.26 -6.81
N ALA A 54 -10.05 -12.39 -7.22
CA ALA A 54 -11.49 -12.63 -7.16
C ALA A 54 -12.15 -12.27 -8.49
N SER A 55 -13.28 -12.89 -8.81
CA SER A 55 -14.16 -12.37 -9.86
C SER A 55 -14.89 -11.12 -9.35
N GLU A 56 -15.38 -10.26 -10.24
CA GLU A 56 -16.23 -9.12 -9.84
C GLU A 56 -17.47 -9.57 -9.05
N THR A 57 -18.08 -10.69 -9.46
CA THR A 57 -19.25 -11.27 -8.78
C THR A 57 -18.91 -11.76 -7.38
N ASP A 58 -17.77 -12.44 -7.21
CA ASP A 58 -17.31 -12.89 -5.89
C ASP A 58 -16.92 -11.72 -5.00
N PHE A 59 -16.23 -10.73 -5.54
CA PHE A 59 -15.85 -9.53 -4.81
C PHE A 59 -17.09 -8.80 -4.29
N ALA A 60 -18.11 -8.60 -5.15
CA ALA A 60 -19.37 -7.97 -4.76
C ALA A 60 -20.08 -8.77 -3.65
N ARG A 61 -20.09 -10.10 -3.75
CA ARG A 61 -20.64 -10.98 -2.71
C ARG A 61 -19.87 -10.88 -1.38
N MET A 62 -18.55 -10.87 -1.42
CA MET A 62 -17.68 -10.70 -0.25
C MET A 62 -17.92 -9.34 0.41
N LYS A 63 -18.01 -8.27 -0.38
CA LYS A 63 -18.31 -6.92 0.11
C LYS A 63 -19.68 -6.85 0.79
N ALA A 64 -20.72 -7.41 0.15
CA ALA A 64 -22.07 -7.46 0.72
C ALA A 64 -22.14 -8.27 2.03
N ALA A 65 -21.25 -9.26 2.19
CA ALA A 65 -21.13 -10.07 3.40
C ALA A 65 -20.24 -9.43 4.50
N GLY A 66 -19.72 -8.21 4.29
CA GLY A 66 -18.86 -7.54 5.27
C GLY A 66 -17.45 -8.14 5.38
N ALA A 67 -16.96 -8.81 4.34
CA ALA A 67 -15.67 -9.50 4.37
C ALA A 67 -14.43 -8.58 4.32
N PHE A 68 -14.62 -7.26 4.21
CA PHE A 68 -13.55 -6.29 4.06
C PHE A 68 -13.57 -5.25 5.18
N ALA A 69 -12.39 -4.98 5.76
CA ALA A 69 -12.17 -3.83 6.65
C ALA A 69 -12.08 -2.52 5.84
N LEU A 70 -11.60 -2.60 4.61
CA LEU A 70 -11.54 -1.50 3.66
C LEU A 70 -11.75 -2.04 2.25
N SER A 71 -12.56 -1.37 1.43
CA SER A 71 -12.71 -1.72 0.02
C SER A 71 -12.82 -0.46 -0.83
N TRP A 72 -12.14 -0.41 -1.98
CA TRP A 72 -12.16 0.74 -2.87
C TRP A 72 -12.11 0.30 -4.33
N HIS A 73 -12.47 1.21 -5.23
CA HIS A 73 -12.36 1.02 -6.67
C HIS A 73 -11.27 1.95 -7.24
N ALA A 74 -10.38 1.42 -8.07
CA ALA A 74 -9.33 2.20 -8.73
C ALA A 74 -8.87 1.54 -10.04
N ASN A 75 -8.55 2.34 -11.06
CA ASN A 75 -8.05 1.84 -12.35
C ASN A 75 -8.92 0.73 -12.98
N GLY A 76 -10.24 0.78 -12.79
CA GLY A 76 -11.18 -0.23 -13.32
C GLY A 76 -11.19 -1.57 -12.55
N LEU A 77 -10.56 -1.63 -11.38
CA LEU A 77 -10.50 -2.81 -10.52
C LEU A 77 -11.03 -2.51 -9.13
N ASP A 78 -11.58 -3.52 -8.48
CA ASP A 78 -11.97 -3.49 -7.07
C ASP A 78 -10.87 -4.09 -6.21
N TYR A 79 -10.67 -3.48 -5.06
CA TYR A 79 -9.65 -3.86 -4.09
C TYR A 79 -10.29 -3.97 -2.71
N GLY A 80 -9.89 -4.98 -1.96
CA GLY A 80 -10.36 -5.23 -0.60
C GLY A 80 -9.23 -5.65 0.32
N LEU A 81 -9.25 -5.11 1.54
CA LEU A 81 -8.44 -5.58 2.66
C LEU A 81 -9.32 -6.44 3.57
N PRO A 82 -8.96 -7.70 3.84
CA PRO A 82 -9.79 -8.61 4.65
C PRO A 82 -10.18 -8.03 6.01
N ALA A 83 -11.41 -8.32 6.44
CA ALA A 83 -11.94 -7.87 7.73
C ALA A 83 -11.08 -8.32 8.93
N SER A 84 -10.40 -9.47 8.82
CA SER A 84 -9.52 -10.01 9.85
C SER A 84 -8.35 -9.09 10.22
N LEU A 85 -7.97 -8.14 9.35
CA LEU A 85 -6.94 -7.15 9.66
C LEU A 85 -7.38 -6.19 10.78
N ALA A 86 -8.69 -6.02 10.99
CA ALA A 86 -9.20 -5.25 12.11
C ALA A 86 -8.88 -5.93 13.45
N ASP A 87 -8.89 -7.26 13.49
CA ASP A 87 -8.49 -8.03 14.68
C ASP A 87 -6.99 -7.85 14.94
N ASP A 88 -6.16 -7.88 13.89
CA ASP A 88 -4.72 -7.64 14.02
C ASP A 88 -4.43 -6.25 14.60
N ILE A 89 -5.14 -5.22 14.15
CA ILE A 89 -5.05 -3.86 14.69
C ILE A 89 -5.58 -3.83 16.12
N ALA A 90 -6.70 -4.46 16.43
CA ALA A 90 -7.25 -4.51 17.79
C ALA A 90 -6.27 -5.17 18.79
N ASP A 91 -5.48 -6.13 18.33
CA ASP A 91 -4.41 -6.81 19.08
C ASP A 91 -3.15 -5.95 19.29
N GLY A 92 -3.12 -4.70 18.81
CA GLY A 92 -1.97 -3.81 18.95
C GLY A 92 -0.91 -3.99 17.86
N ARG A 93 -1.18 -4.74 16.78
CA ARG A 93 -0.22 -4.96 15.70
C ARG A 93 -0.22 -3.82 14.69
N THR A 94 0.89 -3.69 13.97
CA THR A 94 1.04 -2.77 12.84
C THR A 94 0.69 -3.49 11.55
N VAL A 95 -0.45 -3.16 10.96
CA VAL A 95 -0.87 -3.65 9.64
C VAL A 95 -0.30 -2.74 8.56
N VAL A 96 0.52 -3.28 7.66
CA VAL A 96 1.11 -2.57 6.52
C VAL A 96 0.35 -2.95 5.26
N ALA A 97 -0.29 -1.98 4.60
CA ALA A 97 -1.17 -2.23 3.46
C ALA A 97 -0.91 -1.26 2.30
N ASN A 98 -0.68 -1.81 1.10
CA ASN A 98 -0.60 -1.03 -0.14
C ASN A 98 -2.01 -0.63 -0.60
N ILE A 99 -2.34 0.67 -0.54
CA ILE A 99 -3.66 1.19 -0.94
C ILE A 99 -3.52 2.29 -2.00
N SER A 100 -4.63 2.67 -2.61
CA SER A 100 -4.66 3.85 -3.48
C SER A 100 -4.67 5.13 -2.63
N ARG A 101 -4.19 6.24 -3.20
CA ARG A 101 -4.27 7.56 -2.52
C ARG A 101 -5.70 7.94 -2.15
N ALA A 102 -6.65 7.68 -3.06
CA ALA A 102 -8.06 7.97 -2.85
C ALA A 102 -8.69 7.12 -1.71
N ALA A 103 -8.12 5.96 -1.40
CA ALA A 103 -8.58 5.11 -0.30
C ALA A 103 -8.03 5.55 1.07
N LEU A 104 -7.12 6.53 1.13
CA LEU A 104 -6.49 6.95 2.38
C LEU A 104 -7.49 7.65 3.30
N GLU A 105 -8.36 8.51 2.76
CA GLU A 105 -9.40 9.18 3.56
C GLU A 105 -10.37 8.16 4.17
N GLU A 106 -10.79 7.15 3.40
CA GLU A 106 -11.67 6.09 3.89
C GLU A 106 -10.97 5.21 4.94
N ALA A 107 -9.66 4.95 4.79
CA ALA A 107 -8.88 4.29 5.83
C ALA A 107 -8.84 5.11 7.13
N CYS A 108 -8.61 6.43 7.05
CA CYS A 108 -8.62 7.32 8.22
C CYS A 108 -9.99 7.41 8.90
N ALA A 109 -11.08 7.25 8.14
CA ALA A 109 -12.42 7.18 8.70
C ALA A 109 -12.73 5.82 9.37
N GLY A 110 -12.11 4.73 8.90
CA GLY A 110 -12.36 3.37 9.35
C GLY A 110 -11.46 2.86 10.47
N PHE A 111 -10.24 3.38 10.60
CA PHE A 111 -9.26 2.94 11.60
C PHE A 111 -8.89 4.06 12.56
N ALA A 112 -8.69 3.71 13.84
CA ALA A 112 -8.45 4.68 14.91
C ALA A 112 -7.08 5.40 14.79
N GLU A 113 -6.03 4.66 14.41
CA GLU A 113 -4.68 5.21 14.21
C GLU A 113 -4.20 4.82 12.81
N VAL A 114 -4.08 5.83 11.95
CA VAL A 114 -3.60 5.68 10.56
C VAL A 114 -2.36 6.53 10.35
N ARG A 115 -1.37 5.97 9.68
CA ARG A 115 -0.19 6.69 9.19
C ARG A 115 0.12 6.23 7.79
N ALA A 116 0.75 7.10 6.99
CA ALA A 116 1.09 6.77 5.62
C ALA A 116 2.60 6.79 5.37
N ILE A 117 3.07 5.82 4.59
CA ILE A 117 4.36 5.90 3.90
C ILE A 117 4.06 6.18 2.42
N HIS A 118 4.45 7.38 1.98
CA HIS A 118 4.39 7.77 0.58
C HIS A 118 5.69 7.36 -0.12
N VAL A 119 5.64 6.28 -0.90
CA VAL A 119 6.77 5.84 -1.71
C VAL A 119 6.69 6.50 -3.08
N THR A 120 7.76 7.18 -3.47
CA THR A 120 7.82 7.91 -4.73
C THR A 120 9.17 7.73 -5.42
N ALA A 121 9.34 8.21 -6.65
CA ALA A 121 10.63 8.22 -7.34
C ALA A 121 10.68 9.36 -8.37
N SER A 122 11.85 9.87 -8.77
CA SER A 122 11.93 10.95 -9.75
C SER A 122 11.17 10.61 -11.05
N PRO A 123 10.59 11.61 -11.75
CA PRO A 123 9.80 11.37 -12.95
C PRO A 123 10.54 10.54 -14.00
N ALA A 124 11.86 10.74 -14.14
CA ALA A 124 12.71 9.97 -15.05
C ALA A 124 12.74 8.48 -14.69
N ILE A 125 12.96 8.15 -13.40
CA ILE A 125 12.98 6.77 -12.90
C ILE A 125 11.59 6.12 -13.04
N LEU A 126 10.51 6.86 -12.74
CA LEU A 126 9.16 6.35 -12.93
C LEU A 126 8.86 6.04 -14.40
N ALA A 127 9.27 6.93 -15.31
CA ALA A 127 9.11 6.72 -16.75
C ALA A 127 9.84 5.45 -17.21
N GLU A 128 11.10 5.29 -16.81
CA GLU A 128 11.92 4.13 -17.14
C GLU A 128 11.31 2.82 -16.61
N ARG A 129 10.91 2.80 -15.34
CA ARG A 129 10.29 1.61 -14.71
C ARG A 129 8.92 1.26 -15.31
N LEU A 130 8.14 2.25 -15.74
CA LEU A 130 6.88 2.00 -16.43
C LEU A 130 7.11 1.46 -17.84
N ALA A 131 8.07 2.02 -18.59
CA ALA A 131 8.43 1.58 -19.92
C ALA A 131 8.95 0.12 -19.93
N ALA A 132 9.76 -0.25 -18.94
CA ALA A 132 10.30 -1.60 -18.78
C ALA A 132 9.23 -2.70 -18.61
N ARG A 133 7.98 -2.34 -18.28
CA ARG A 133 6.88 -3.31 -18.11
C ARG A 133 6.24 -3.71 -19.44
N HIS A 134 6.56 -3.04 -20.54
CA HIS A 134 6.04 -3.32 -21.89
C HIS A 134 4.50 -3.44 -21.98
N ARG A 135 3.77 -2.74 -21.10
CA ARG A 135 2.30 -2.77 -21.00
C ARG A 135 1.63 -1.46 -21.41
N GLU A 136 2.41 -0.39 -21.60
CA GLU A 136 1.91 0.97 -21.79
C GLU A 136 2.73 1.67 -22.90
N THR A 137 2.06 2.51 -23.68
CA THR A 137 2.67 3.41 -24.68
C THR A 137 3.34 4.61 -24.00
N ALA A 138 4.25 5.28 -24.72
CA ALA A 138 4.92 6.48 -24.21
C ALA A 138 3.92 7.60 -23.83
N ASP A 139 2.83 7.75 -24.58
CA ASP A 139 1.79 8.74 -24.32
C ASP A 139 0.98 8.40 -23.05
N GLU A 140 0.69 7.12 -22.82
CA GLU A 140 0.05 6.66 -21.58
C GLU A 140 0.96 6.90 -20.36
N ILE A 141 2.26 6.61 -20.50
CA ILE A 141 3.26 6.88 -19.44
C ILE A 141 3.34 8.38 -19.15
N ALA A 142 3.43 9.23 -20.19
CA ALA A 142 3.46 10.68 -20.02
C ALA A 142 2.18 11.23 -19.37
N ALA A 143 1.00 10.70 -19.73
CA ALA A 143 -0.27 11.07 -19.09
C ALA A 143 -0.31 10.66 -17.61
N ARG A 144 0.26 9.50 -17.25
CA ARG A 144 0.41 9.07 -15.84
C ARG A 144 1.37 9.98 -15.09
N LEU A 145 2.47 10.38 -15.70
CA LEU A 145 3.45 11.30 -15.12
C LEU A 145 2.94 12.74 -15.03
N LYS A 146 1.96 13.18 -15.84
CA LYS A 146 1.33 14.50 -15.65
C LYS A 146 0.46 14.59 -14.40
N ARG A 147 -0.07 13.46 -13.92
CA ARG A 147 -0.77 13.34 -12.62
C ARG A 147 0.21 13.12 -11.45
N TYR A 148 1.51 13.16 -11.73
CA TYR A 148 2.59 13.05 -10.75
C TYR A 148 2.86 14.44 -10.18
N GLY A 149 2.70 14.62 -8.87
CA GLY A 149 2.91 15.90 -8.19
C GLY A 149 1.82 16.30 -7.21
N GLU A 150 0.68 15.59 -7.18
CA GLU A 150 -0.30 15.78 -6.11
C GLU A 150 0.29 15.25 -4.79
N GLU A 151 0.65 16.18 -3.90
CA GLU A 151 1.06 15.86 -2.54
C GLU A 151 -0.05 15.11 -1.82
N ILE A 152 0.31 14.07 -1.08
CA ILE A 152 -0.61 13.40 -0.17
C ILE A 152 -0.65 14.26 1.09
N THR A 153 -1.65 15.13 1.18
CA THR A 153 -1.82 16.02 2.34
C THR A 153 -3.13 15.74 3.07
N GLY A 154 -3.12 15.98 4.39
CA GLY A 154 -4.35 16.26 5.15
C GLY A 154 -5.06 15.09 5.84
N ALA A 155 -4.86 13.84 5.43
CA ALA A 155 -5.62 12.72 6.01
C ALA A 155 -5.00 12.09 7.27
N CYS A 156 -3.67 12.03 7.36
CA CYS A 156 -2.92 11.42 8.47
C CYS A 156 -1.44 11.87 8.44
N PRO A 157 -0.63 11.58 9.47
CA PRO A 157 0.82 11.74 9.40
C PRO A 157 1.40 10.93 8.24
N VAL A 158 2.27 11.56 7.43
CA VAL A 158 2.87 10.95 6.23
C VAL A 158 4.40 11.06 6.31
N VAL A 159 5.09 9.95 6.04
CA VAL A 159 6.54 9.92 5.77
C VAL A 159 6.75 9.64 4.29
N THR A 160 7.58 10.44 3.62
CA THR A 160 7.91 10.23 2.20
C THR A 160 9.24 9.50 2.05
N ILE A 161 9.26 8.48 1.17
CA ILE A 161 10.46 7.72 0.79
C ILE A 161 10.66 7.87 -0.70
N VAL A 162 11.83 8.38 -1.08
CA VAL A 162 12.23 8.54 -2.49
C VAL A 162 13.07 7.34 -2.90
N ASN A 163 12.52 6.49 -3.75
CA ASN A 163 13.10 5.24 -4.24
C ASN A 163 13.82 5.45 -5.59
N ASP A 164 14.79 6.35 -5.61
CA ASP A 164 15.63 6.68 -6.77
C ASP A 164 16.91 5.83 -6.79
N GLY A 165 17.42 5.47 -5.61
CA GLY A 165 18.64 4.69 -5.42
C GLY A 165 18.40 3.18 -5.46
N THR A 166 19.14 2.45 -4.63
CA THR A 166 19.00 0.99 -4.56
C THR A 166 17.77 0.59 -3.76
N VAL A 167 17.31 -0.65 -3.98
CA VAL A 167 16.18 -1.21 -3.21
C VAL A 167 16.56 -1.33 -1.74
N GLU A 168 17.82 -1.63 -1.44
CA GLU A 168 18.35 -1.75 -0.08
C GLU A 168 18.27 -0.43 0.67
N GLU A 169 18.71 0.68 0.07
CA GLU A 169 18.66 2.02 0.68
C GLU A 169 17.22 2.43 1.01
N ALA A 170 16.32 2.33 0.03
CA ALA A 170 14.91 2.66 0.22
C ALA A 170 14.19 1.68 1.16
N GLY A 171 14.59 0.40 1.15
CA GLY A 171 14.05 -0.66 1.99
C GLY A 171 14.42 -0.49 3.46
N GLU A 172 15.66 -0.13 3.75
CA GLU A 172 16.12 0.18 5.11
C GLU A 172 15.40 1.42 5.67
N ALA A 173 15.26 2.47 4.85
CA ALA A 173 14.48 3.66 5.22
C ALA A 173 13.00 3.32 5.50
N PHE A 174 12.42 2.42 4.70
CA PHE A 174 11.05 1.95 4.88
C PHE A 174 10.87 1.18 6.20
N VAL A 175 11.80 0.26 6.51
CA VAL A 175 11.78 -0.49 7.77
C VAL A 175 11.98 0.44 8.97
N ALA A 176 12.87 1.43 8.87
CA ALA A 176 13.10 2.41 9.92
C ALA A 176 11.83 3.23 10.19
N ALA A 177 11.14 3.70 9.14
CA ALA A 177 9.88 4.42 9.25
C ALA A 177 8.80 3.57 9.94
N LEU A 178 8.65 2.29 9.55
CA LEU A 178 7.71 1.38 10.20
C LEU A 178 8.00 1.20 11.70
N ARG A 179 9.26 1.01 12.07
CA ARG A 179 9.67 0.85 13.48
C ARG A 179 9.36 2.09 14.29
N GLN A 180 9.67 3.27 13.75
CA GLN A 180 9.37 4.53 14.40
C GLN A 180 7.86 4.72 14.58
N MET A 181 7.07 4.52 13.53
CA MET A 181 5.61 4.67 13.59
C MET A 181 4.98 3.69 14.59
N SER A 182 5.45 2.43 14.60
CA SER A 182 4.97 1.40 15.53
C SER A 182 5.30 1.76 16.99
N ALA A 183 6.51 2.27 17.26
CA ALA A 183 6.91 2.69 18.60
C ALA A 183 6.10 3.90 19.11
N GLU A 184 5.83 4.88 18.24
CA GLU A 184 5.04 6.06 18.56
C GLU A 184 3.56 5.72 18.80
N ALA A 185 2.98 4.80 18.02
CA ALA A 185 1.60 4.33 18.20
C ALA A 185 1.41 3.54 19.50
N GLY A 186 2.41 2.75 19.92
CA GLY A 186 2.39 2.01 21.18
C GLY A 186 2.69 2.84 22.43
N SER A 187 3.09 4.11 22.27
CA SER A 187 3.42 5.02 23.38
C SER A 187 2.27 6.01 23.71
N ALA A 188 1.19 5.99 22.93
CA ALA A 188 -0.01 6.83 23.09
C ALA A 188 -1.10 6.09 23.87
#